data_AF-A0A9Q4BS68-F1
#
_entry.id   AF-A0A9Q4BS68-F1
#
_cell.length_a   1.000
_cell.length_b   1.000
_cell.length_c   1.000
_cell.angle_alpha   90.00
_cell.angle_beta   90.00
_cell.angle_gamma   90.00
#
_symmetry.space_group_name_H-M   'P 1'
#
loop_
_entity.id
_entity.type
_entity.pdbx_description
1 polymer ?
#
loop_
_entity_poly.entity_id
_entity_poly.type
_entity_poly.pdbx_seq_one_letter_code
_entity_poly.pdbx_strand_id
1 'polypeptide(L)'
;MRMVEDTGRAAKYRETFKEELALSQKEVAALCILMLRGAQTPGEIKGRSGRIYNFQSLEETEEVLQALTDRAEGALASKLERQTGMKERLFSLEGELERLKLEIEELKSAFARFKKQFE
;
A
#
# COMPACT_ATOMS: atom_id res chain seq x y z
N MET A 1 15.38 -21.66 -6.33
CA MET A 1 14.41 -22.32 -7.25
C MET A 1 15.09 -23.56 -7.79
N ARG A 2 14.42 -24.72 -7.74
CA ARG A 2 15.00 -26.01 -8.14
C ARG A 2 14.12 -26.67 -9.19
N MET A 3 14.73 -27.27 -10.21
CA MET A 3 13.99 -28.14 -11.15
C MET A 3 13.52 -29.39 -10.43
N VAL A 4 12.25 -29.74 -10.61
CA VAL A 4 11.62 -30.90 -9.96
C VAL A 4 11.34 -32.01 -10.95
N GLU A 5 11.10 -31.68 -12.23
CA GLU A 5 10.79 -32.67 -13.26
C GLU A 5 11.29 -32.16 -14.62
N ASP A 6 12.10 -32.97 -15.30
CA ASP A 6 12.72 -32.67 -16.61
C ASP A 6 12.30 -33.65 -17.70
N THR A 7 11.56 -34.70 -17.35
CA THR A 7 11.16 -35.79 -18.27
C THR A 7 9.80 -35.56 -18.95
N GLY A 8 9.16 -34.41 -18.70
CA GLY A 8 7.89 -34.02 -19.31
C GLY A 8 8.06 -33.22 -20.60
N ARG A 9 6.97 -32.69 -21.16
CA ARG A 9 7.01 -31.80 -22.35
C ARG A 9 7.69 -30.45 -22.08
N ALA A 10 7.92 -30.11 -20.82
CA ALA A 10 8.58 -28.88 -20.37
C ALA A 10 9.15 -29.09 -18.97
N ALA A 11 10.24 -28.37 -18.68
CA ALA A 11 10.85 -28.34 -17.36
C ALA A 11 9.90 -27.69 -16.33
N LYS A 12 9.75 -28.34 -15.18
CA LYS A 12 8.98 -27.80 -14.04
C LYS A 12 9.92 -27.39 -12.92
N TYR A 13 9.61 -26.25 -12.32
CA TYR A 13 10.40 -25.66 -11.25
C TYR A 13 9.54 -25.49 -10.01
N ARG A 14 10.19 -25.58 -8.84
CA ARG A 14 9.60 -25.25 -7.54
C ARG A 14 10.43 -24.19 -6.84
N GLU A 15 9.75 -23.33 -6.12
CA GLU A 15 10.36 -22.41 -5.16
C GLU A 15 11.07 -23.18 -4.04
N THR A 16 12.22 -22.68 -3.60
CA THR A 16 13.01 -23.26 -2.49
C THR A 16 13.35 -22.24 -1.41
N PHE A 17 12.95 -20.98 -1.61
CA PHE A 17 13.32 -19.89 -0.72
C PHE A 17 12.65 -20.03 0.66
N LYS A 18 11.48 -20.67 0.73
CA LYS A 18 10.81 -20.94 2.00
C LYS A 18 11.71 -21.78 2.90
N GLU A 19 12.28 -22.86 2.35
CA GLU A 19 13.16 -23.77 3.08
C GLU A 19 14.54 -23.14 3.30
N GLU A 20 15.11 -22.51 2.27
CA GLU A 20 16.45 -21.90 2.33
C GLU A 20 16.51 -20.71 3.32
N LEU A 21 15.41 -19.98 3.48
CA LEU A 21 15.31 -18.85 4.42
C LEU A 21 14.56 -19.22 5.72
N ALA A 22 14.23 -20.50 5.91
CA ALA A 22 13.50 -21.02 7.08
C ALA A 22 12.22 -20.25 7.41
N LEU A 23 11.43 -19.89 6.39
CA LEU A 23 10.26 -19.04 6.53
C LEU A 23 9.00 -19.85 6.86
N SER A 24 8.22 -19.31 7.80
CA SER A 24 6.87 -19.75 8.08
C SER A 24 5.90 -19.38 6.96
N GLN A 25 4.72 -20.01 6.92
CA GLN A 25 3.71 -19.73 5.88
C GLN A 25 3.20 -18.28 5.95
N LYS A 26 3.10 -17.70 7.15
CA LYS A 26 2.71 -16.30 7.36
C LYS A 26 3.74 -15.32 6.80
N GLU A 27 5.03 -15.59 7.00
CA GLU A 27 6.13 -14.80 6.43
C GLU A 27 6.17 -14.91 4.90
N VAL A 28 6.01 -16.12 4.36
CA VAL A 28 5.89 -16.33 2.91
C VAL A 28 4.72 -15.53 2.33
N ALA A 29 3.56 -15.53 3.00
CA ALA A 29 2.41 -14.77 2.55
C ALA A 29 2.69 -13.26 2.51
N ALA A 30 3.28 -12.71 3.58
CA ALA A 30 3.64 -11.30 3.63
C ALA A 30 4.66 -10.93 2.52
N LEU A 31 5.72 -11.73 2.35
CA LEU A 31 6.74 -11.50 1.33
C LEU A 31 6.18 -11.62 -0.09
N CYS A 32 5.33 -12.61 -0.37
CA CYS A 32 4.66 -12.74 -1.67
C CYS A 32 3.84 -11.48 -2.01
N ILE A 33 3.13 -10.91 -1.03
CA ILE A 33 2.37 -9.67 -1.26
C ILE A 33 3.32 -8.51 -1.55
N LEU A 34 4.38 -8.33 -0.76
CA LEU A 34 5.36 -7.25 -0.94
C LEU A 34 6.11 -7.37 -2.28
N MET A 35 6.54 -8.56 -2.68
CA MET A 35 7.25 -8.80 -3.94
C MET A 35 6.38 -8.55 -5.17
N LEU A 36 5.10 -8.92 -5.12
CA LEU A 36 4.20 -8.82 -6.26
C LEU A 36 3.46 -7.48 -6.36
N ARG A 37 3.39 -6.69 -5.28
CA ARG A 37 2.61 -5.44 -5.22
C ARG A 37 3.41 -4.23 -4.74
N GLY A 38 4.68 -4.41 -4.36
CA GLY A 38 5.54 -3.35 -3.85
C GLY A 38 5.25 -2.98 -2.40
N ALA A 39 5.42 -1.71 -2.06
CA ALA A 39 5.13 -1.20 -0.71
C ALA A 39 3.64 -1.29 -0.39
N GLN A 40 3.31 -1.85 0.77
CA GLN A 40 1.94 -2.12 1.21
C GLN A 40 1.80 -1.80 2.69
N THR A 41 0.62 -1.36 3.10
CA THR A 41 0.30 -1.22 4.53
C THR A 41 0.00 -2.59 5.15
N PRO A 42 0.16 -2.77 6.47
CA PRO A 42 -0.20 -4.02 7.15
C PRO A 42 -1.66 -4.44 6.93
N GLY A 43 -2.59 -3.47 6.90
CA GLY A 43 -4.01 -3.74 6.63
C GLY A 43 -4.27 -4.28 5.22
N GLU A 44 -3.54 -3.78 4.23
CA GLU A 44 -3.61 -4.30 2.86
C GLU A 44 -3.04 -5.70 2.74
N ILE A 45 -1.94 -5.99 3.44
CA ILE A 45 -1.34 -7.34 3.46
C ILE A 45 -2.34 -8.33 4.03
N LYS A 46 -2.92 -8.04 5.20
CA LYS A 46 -3.99 -8.85 5.81
C LYS A 46 -5.17 -9.09 4.86
N GLY A 47 -5.62 -8.06 4.16
CA GLY A 47 -6.75 -8.15 3.23
C GLY A 47 -6.45 -8.92 1.94
N ARG A 48 -5.18 -8.95 1.50
CA ARG A 48 -4.76 -9.53 0.21
C ARG A 48 -4.13 -10.92 0.33
N SER A 49 -3.72 -11.34 1.52
CA SER A 49 -3.02 -12.60 1.74
C SER A 49 -3.94 -13.83 1.84
N GLY A 50 -5.26 -13.66 1.91
CA GLY A 50 -6.20 -14.72 2.32
C GLY A 50 -6.16 -16.03 1.53
N ARG A 51 -5.67 -16.04 0.28
CA ARG A 51 -5.45 -17.28 -0.50
C ARG A 51 -4.16 -18.03 -0.16
N ILE A 52 -3.19 -17.37 0.48
CA ILE A 52 -1.90 -17.93 0.89
C ILE A 52 -1.90 -18.22 2.40
N TYR A 53 -2.32 -17.22 3.19
CA TYR A 53 -2.44 -17.28 4.64
C TYR A 53 -3.47 -16.26 5.14
N ASN A 54 -4.36 -16.69 6.03
CA ASN A 54 -5.38 -15.83 6.62
C ASN A 54 -4.93 -15.30 7.99
N PHE A 55 -4.43 -14.06 8.03
CA PHE A 55 -4.07 -13.40 9.29
C PHE A 55 -5.32 -13.10 10.13
N GLN A 56 -5.28 -13.49 11.40
CA GLN A 56 -6.36 -13.35 12.37
C GLN A 56 -6.53 -11.90 12.80
N SER A 57 -5.44 -11.16 12.99
CA SER A 57 -5.44 -9.78 13.44
C SER A 57 -4.48 -8.90 12.64
N LEU A 58 -4.66 -7.58 12.75
CA LEU A 58 -3.69 -6.62 12.21
C LEU A 58 -2.35 -6.74 12.95
N GLU A 59 -2.41 -6.95 14.27
CA GLU A 59 -1.27 -7.18 15.15
C GLU A 59 -0.42 -8.38 14.69
N GLU A 60 -1.04 -9.51 14.35
CA GLU A 60 -0.30 -10.67 13.81
C GLU A 60 0.46 -10.32 12.52
N THR A 61 -0.15 -9.48 11.67
CA THR A 61 0.51 -9.04 10.43
C THR A 61 1.70 -8.13 10.73
N GLU A 62 1.55 -7.23 11.69
CA GLU A 62 2.63 -6.33 12.13
C GLU A 62 3.77 -7.09 12.81
N GLU A 63 3.47 -8.06 13.67
CA GLU A 63 4.45 -8.95 14.29
C GLU A 63 5.26 -9.73 13.23
N VAL A 64 4.60 -10.23 12.18
CA VAL A 64 5.28 -10.93 11.08
C VAL A 64 6.17 -10.00 10.28
N LEU A 65 5.73 -8.77 10.01
CA LEU A 65 6.56 -7.78 9.32
C LEU A 65 7.75 -7.35 10.17
N GLN A 66 7.56 -7.23 11.48
CA GLN A 66 8.63 -6.94 12.43
C GLN A 66 9.64 -8.08 12.48
N ALA A 67 9.18 -9.33 12.57
CA ALA A 67 10.04 -10.51 12.52
C ALA A 67 10.87 -10.57 11.22
N LEU A 68 10.25 -10.26 10.07
CA LEU A 68 10.94 -10.19 8.77
C LEU A 68 11.99 -9.06 8.69
N THR A 69 11.80 -7.98 9.44
CA THR A 69 12.74 -6.85 9.53
C THR A 69 13.90 -7.19 10.47
N ASP A 70 13.62 -7.86 11.58
CA ASP A 70 14.58 -8.15 12.65
C ASP A 70 15.34 -9.49 12.47
N ARG A 71 15.17 -10.17 11.33
CA ARG A 71 15.85 -11.45 11.06
C ARG A 71 17.36 -11.32 11.21
N ALA A 72 17.95 -12.24 11.97
CA ALA A 72 19.39 -12.27 12.24
C ALA A 72 20.22 -12.54 10.97
N GLU A 73 19.70 -13.32 10.02
CA GLU A 73 20.40 -13.62 8.76
C GLU A 73 20.26 -12.49 7.71
N GLY A 74 19.60 -11.39 8.05
CA GLY A 74 19.37 -10.24 7.19
C GLY A 74 17.89 -9.91 7.01
N ALA A 75 17.59 -8.61 7.07
CA ALA A 75 16.24 -8.08 6.90
C ALA A 75 15.67 -8.40 5.51
N LEU A 76 14.48 -8.98 5.48
CA LEU A 76 13.74 -9.29 4.25
C LEU A 76 12.60 -8.30 3.97
N ALA A 77 12.27 -7.47 4.95
CA ALA A 77 11.35 -6.35 4.84
C ALA A 77 11.96 -5.11 5.50
N SER A 78 11.50 -3.93 5.09
CA SER A 78 11.86 -2.68 5.76
C SER A 78 10.63 -1.80 5.90
N LYS A 79 10.53 -1.10 7.02
CA LYS A 79 9.48 -0.11 7.25
C LYS A 79 9.88 1.18 6.55
N LEU A 80 9.10 1.56 5.54
CA LEU A 80 9.28 2.84 4.87
C LEU A 80 8.70 3.96 5.73
N GLU A 81 9.30 5.15 5.62
CA GLU A 81 8.69 6.35 6.17
C GLU A 81 7.32 6.57 5.53
N ARG A 82 6.37 7.01 6.36
CA ARG A 82 5.00 7.24 5.92
C ARG A 82 5.04 8.37 4.89
N GLN A 83 4.69 8.10 3.63
CA GLN A 83 4.56 9.15 2.63
C GLN A 83 3.48 10.14 3.09
N THR A 84 3.89 11.36 3.42
CA THR A 84 3.05 12.45 3.95
C THR A 84 2.10 13.06 2.92
N GLY A 85 2.08 12.54 1.68
CA GLY A 85 1.41 13.17 0.55
C GLY A 85 -0.11 13.30 0.68
N MET A 86 -0.78 12.48 1.51
CA MET A 86 -2.24 12.60 1.67
C MET A 86 -2.64 13.83 2.50
N LYS A 87 -1.85 14.22 3.51
CA LYS A 87 -2.11 15.43 4.31
C LYS A 87 -1.73 16.69 3.55
N GLU A 88 -0.61 16.67 2.83
CA GLU A 88 -0.17 17.79 1.99
C GLU A 88 -1.14 18.03 0.83
N ARG A 89 -1.64 16.96 0.20
CA ARG A 89 -2.69 17.05 -0.83
C ARG A 89 -4.00 17.57 -0.26
N LEU A 90 -4.39 17.14 0.94
CA LEU A 90 -5.57 17.67 1.62
C LEU A 90 -5.43 19.16 1.91
N PHE A 91 -4.28 19.60 2.45
CA PHE A 91 -4.01 21.01 2.73
C PHE A 91 -4.00 21.87 1.47
N SER A 92 -3.42 21.37 0.36
CA SER A 92 -3.45 22.05 -0.94
C SER A 92 -4.88 22.20 -1.47
N LEU A 93 -5.66 21.12 -1.42
CA LEU A 93 -7.06 21.10 -1.86
C LEU A 93 -7.95 22.01 -1.00
N GLU A 94 -7.72 22.05 0.32
CA GLU A 94 -8.41 22.96 1.24
C GLU A 94 -8.10 24.43 0.89
N GLY A 95 -6.84 24.76 0.58
CA GLY A 95 -6.45 26.10 0.14
C GLY A 95 -7.02 26.49 -1.24
N GLU A 96 -7.12 25.55 -2.17
CA GLU A 96 -7.79 25.76 -3.46
C GLU A 96 -9.30 26.01 -3.29
N LEU A 97 -9.95 25.26 -2.41
CA LEU A 97 -11.37 25.42 -2.11
C LEU A 97 -11.67 26.81 -1.50
N GLU A 98 -10.81 27.29 -0.59
CA GLU A 98 -10.95 28.60 0.03
C GLU A 98 -10.85 29.73 -1.00
N ARG A 99 -9.89 29.64 -1.94
CA ARG A 99 -9.76 30.59 -3.05
C ARG A 99 -10.98 30.59 -3.96
N LEU A 100 -11.48 29.41 -4.34
CA LEU A 100 -12.63 29.29 -5.23
C LEU A 100 -13.90 29.84 -4.58
N LYS A 101 -14.09 29.67 -3.27
CA LYS A 101 -15.21 30.27 -2.53
C LYS A 101 -15.17 31.79 -2.58
N LEU A 102 -14.00 32.40 -2.43
CA LEU A 102 -13.83 33.85 -2.51
C LEU A 102 -14.18 34.37 -3.91
N GLU A 103 -13.67 33.69 -4.94
CA GLU A 103 -13.94 34.05 -6.34
C GLU A 103 -15.44 33.95 -6.68
N ILE A 104 -16.13 32.93 -6.16
CA ILE A 104 -17.59 32.78 -6.29
C ILE A 104 -18.33 33.94 -5.61
N GLU A 105 -17.92 34.37 -4.43
CA GLU A 105 -18.56 35.49 -3.73
C GLU A 105 -18.33 36.83 -4.44
N GLU A 106 -17.14 37.05 -4.98
CA GLU A 106 -16.87 38.21 -5.83
C GLU A 106 -17.74 38.21 -7.09
N LEU A 107 -17.88 37.05 -7.75
CA LEU A 107 -18.71 36.90 -8.93
C LEU A 107 -20.19 37.13 -8.63
N LYS A 108 -20.71 36.58 -7.52
CA LYS A 108 -22.06 36.85 -7.04
C LYS A 108 -22.28 38.34 -6.77
N SER A 109 -21.31 39.00 -6.15
CA SER A 109 -21.37 40.43 -5.86
C SER A 109 -21.32 41.28 -7.14
N ALA A 110 -20.53 40.88 -8.13
CA ALA A 110 -20.50 41.51 -9.45
C ALA A 110 -21.83 41.32 -10.19
N PHE A 111 -22.41 40.12 -10.15
CA PHE A 111 -23.70 39.83 -10.78
C PHE A 111 -24.85 40.60 -10.13
N ALA A 112 -24.85 40.72 -8.80
CA ALA A 112 -25.83 41.53 -8.07
C ALA A 112 -25.74 43.01 -8.44
N ARG A 113 -24.52 43.55 -8.62
CA ARG A 113 -24.30 44.93 -9.09
C ARG A 113 -24.77 45.12 -10.53
N PHE A 114 -24.45 44.18 -11.41
CA PHE A 114 -24.91 44.18 -12.80
C PHE A 114 -26.43 44.16 -12.88
N LYS A 115 -27.10 43.28 -12.12
CA LYS A 115 -28.57 43.19 -12.10
C LYS A 115 -29.24 44.51 -11.69
N LYS A 116 -28.70 45.20 -10.68
CA LYS A 116 -29.18 46.53 -10.25
C LYS A 116 -29.02 47.62 -11.31
N GLN A 117 -28.22 47.40 -12.35
CA GLN A 117 -27.98 48.37 -13.41
C GLN A 117 -29.06 48.34 -14.51
N PHE A 118 -29.93 47.32 -14.51
CA PHE A 118 -31.03 47.14 -15.46
C PHE A 118 -32.43 47.26 -14.81
N GLU A 119 -32.49 47.64 -13.53
CA GLU A 119 -33.71 48.09 -12.83
C GLU A 119 -33.67 49.61 -12.70
#